data_AF-A0AAU2NRU9-F1
#
_entry.id   AF-A0AAU2NRU9-F1
#
_cell.length_a   1.000
_cell.length_b   1.000
_cell.length_c   1.000
_cell.angle_alpha   90.00
_cell.angle_beta   90.00
_cell.angle_gamma   90.00
#
_symmetry.space_group_name_H-M   'P 1'
#
loop_
_entity.id
_entity.type
_entity.pdbx_description
1 polymer ?
#
loop_
_entity_poly.entity_id
_entity_poly.type
_entity_poly.pdbx_seq_one_letter_code
_entity_poly.pdbx_strand_id
1 'polypeptide(L)'
;MSPVPVTPRPLNAAERAVLEHVLSAGFDGAAELRSQLDRTEVVAVWGPRSVSVDVRVREPAPPAAALRGTRPLPVDAMVFDEAGEYVGELLVWTEDGALAGLEYAWVTDEMPLTLPPVTRIRPGAPDSRQF
;
A
#
# COMPACT_ATOMS: atom_id res chain seq x y z
N MET A 1 -0.38 16.37 6.70
CA MET A 1 1.08 16.61 6.63
C MET A 1 1.48 16.56 5.17
N SER A 2 2.42 17.39 4.71
CA SER A 2 2.86 17.34 3.32
C SER A 2 3.91 16.24 3.13
N PRO A 3 3.83 15.44 2.05
CA PRO A 3 4.88 14.49 1.72
C PRO A 3 6.25 15.17 1.60
N VAL A 4 7.29 14.48 2.06
CA VAL A 4 8.68 14.88 1.98
C VAL A 4 9.32 14.09 0.84
N PRO A 5 9.71 14.75 -0.28
CA PRO A 5 10.38 14.07 -1.38
C PRO A 5 11.68 13.39 -0.94
N VAL A 6 11.95 12.23 -1.51
CA VAL A 6 13.21 11.50 -1.32
C VAL A 6 13.86 11.21 -2.67
N THR A 7 15.15 10.88 -2.66
CA THR A 7 15.79 10.31 -3.85
C THR A 7 15.04 9.01 -4.22
N PRO A 8 14.54 8.87 -5.46
CA PRO A 8 13.81 7.69 -5.87
C PRO A 8 14.62 6.42 -5.58
N ARG A 9 13.96 5.44 -4.95
CA ARG A 9 14.56 4.16 -4.61
C ARG A 9 13.58 3.03 -4.90
N PRO A 10 14.05 1.80 -5.17
CA PRO A 10 13.16 0.66 -5.26
C PRO A 10 12.42 0.42 -3.93
N LEU A 11 11.33 -0.34 -4.02
CA LEU A 11 10.68 -0.90 -2.84
C LEU A 11 11.69 -1.71 -2.02
N ASN A 12 11.67 -1.52 -0.71
CA ASN A 12 12.38 -2.42 0.20
C ASN A 12 11.60 -3.75 0.37
N ALA A 13 12.20 -4.71 1.07
CA ALA A 13 11.59 -6.03 1.26
C ALA A 13 10.24 -5.98 1.98
N ALA A 14 10.07 -5.09 2.97
CA ALA A 14 8.82 -4.97 3.73
C ALA A 14 7.71 -4.31 2.90
N GLU A 15 8.01 -3.20 2.21
CA GLU A 15 7.08 -2.52 1.31
C GLU A 15 6.60 -3.46 0.20
N ARG A 16 7.53 -4.22 -0.40
CA ARG A 16 7.21 -5.20 -1.45
C ARG A 16 6.33 -6.33 -0.91
N ALA A 17 6.68 -6.90 0.24
CA ALA A 17 5.90 -7.98 0.85
C ALA A 17 4.48 -7.54 1.23
N VAL A 18 4.33 -6.33 1.78
CA VAL A 18 3.02 -5.75 2.09
C VAL A 18 2.18 -5.58 0.83
N LEU A 19 2.74 -4.96 -0.22
CA LEU A 19 2.03 -4.75 -1.48
C LEU A 19 1.63 -6.09 -2.12
N GLU A 20 2.53 -7.07 -2.19
CA GLU A 20 2.22 -8.40 -2.71
C GLU A 20 1.08 -9.08 -1.94
N HIS A 21 1.10 -8.97 -0.61
CA HIS A 21 0.08 -9.56 0.26
C HIS A 21 -1.29 -8.91 0.07
N VAL A 22 -1.35 -7.58 0.05
CA VAL A 22 -2.62 -6.86 -0.19
C VAL A 22 -3.17 -7.17 -1.59
N LEU A 23 -2.30 -7.17 -2.60
CA LEU A 23 -2.70 -7.49 -3.98
C LEU A 23 -3.09 -8.96 -4.19
N SER A 24 -2.74 -9.86 -3.25
CA SER A 24 -3.15 -11.27 -3.30
C SER A 24 -4.63 -11.50 -3.00
N ALA A 25 -5.35 -10.50 -2.47
CA ALA A 25 -6.77 -10.58 -2.14
C ALA A 25 -7.67 -10.89 -3.37
N GLY A 26 -7.21 -10.56 -4.59
CA GLY A 26 -7.86 -11.01 -5.83
C GLY A 26 -9.07 -10.18 -6.26
N PHE A 27 -8.83 -8.91 -6.63
CA PHE A 27 -9.82 -7.99 -7.20
C PHE A 27 -9.47 -7.63 -8.66
N ASP A 28 -10.40 -7.01 -9.38
CA ASP A 28 -10.19 -6.59 -10.76
C ASP A 28 -9.06 -5.56 -10.88
N GLY A 29 -7.99 -5.90 -11.62
CA GLY A 29 -6.78 -5.09 -11.75
C GLY A 29 -5.61 -5.52 -10.86
N ALA A 30 -5.81 -6.48 -9.96
CA ALA A 30 -4.75 -6.94 -9.05
C ALA A 30 -3.54 -7.55 -9.80
N ALA A 31 -3.77 -8.28 -10.89
CA ALA A 31 -2.70 -8.88 -11.68
C ALA A 31 -1.81 -7.82 -12.35
N GLU A 32 -2.43 -6.78 -12.90
CA GLU A 32 -1.77 -5.64 -13.51
C GLU A 32 -0.93 -4.90 -12.47
N LEU A 33 -1.49 -4.60 -11.29
CA LEU A 33 -0.75 -3.92 -10.22
C LEU A 33 0.42 -4.76 -9.70
N ARG A 34 0.28 -6.10 -9.58
CA ARG A 34 1.41 -6.96 -9.22
C ARG A 34 2.53 -6.91 -10.26
N SER A 35 2.18 -6.80 -11.54
CA SER A 35 3.18 -6.68 -12.61
C SER A 35 3.97 -5.35 -12.56
N GLN A 36 3.47 -4.35 -11.83
CA GLN A 36 4.12 -3.04 -11.69
C GLN A 36 5.23 -3.04 -10.62
N LEU A 37 5.24 -3.99 -9.67
CA LEU A 37 6.08 -3.94 -8.45
C LEU A 37 7.58 -3.81 -8.73
N ASP A 38 8.10 -4.44 -9.77
CA ASP A 38 9.53 -4.35 -10.15
C ASP A 38 9.92 -2.98 -10.71
N ARG A 39 8.92 -2.19 -11.10
CA ARG A 39 9.05 -0.84 -11.67
C ARG A 39 8.64 0.25 -10.69
N THR A 40 8.14 -0.12 -9.51
CA THR A 40 7.70 0.81 -8.47
C THR A 40 8.90 1.36 -7.70
N GLU A 41 8.92 2.69 -7.56
CA GLU A 41 9.91 3.42 -6.78
C GLU A 41 9.21 4.24 -5.69
N VAL A 42 9.78 4.27 -4.50
CA VAL A 42 9.40 5.25 -3.46
C VAL A 42 9.97 6.60 -3.84
N VAL A 43 9.12 7.63 -3.88
CA VAL A 43 9.49 9.00 -4.28
C VAL A 43 9.28 10.03 -3.17
N ALA A 44 8.46 9.72 -2.16
CA ALA A 44 8.31 10.55 -0.97
C ALA A 44 7.92 9.72 0.26
N VAL A 45 8.11 10.29 1.45
CA VAL A 45 7.60 9.78 2.73
C VAL A 45 6.61 10.78 3.31
N TRP A 46 5.57 10.34 4.00
CA TRP A 46 4.48 11.24 4.45
C TRP A 46 4.84 12.10 5.69
N GLY A 47 6.02 11.89 6.24
CA GLY A 47 6.59 12.69 7.32
C GLY A 47 7.88 12.08 7.87
N PRO A 48 8.57 12.81 8.77
CA PRO A 48 9.77 12.28 9.43
C PRO A 48 9.47 10.97 10.16
N ARG A 49 10.21 9.90 9.82
CA ARG A 49 10.04 8.53 10.35
C ARG A 49 8.72 7.83 10.00
N SER A 50 7.87 8.42 9.17
CA SER A 50 6.67 7.75 8.69
C SER A 50 7.05 6.56 7.81
N VAL A 51 6.31 5.47 7.95
CA VAL A 51 6.40 4.29 7.08
C VAL A 51 5.48 4.39 5.87
N SER A 52 4.61 5.41 5.82
CA SER A 52 3.77 5.71 4.67
C SER A 52 4.58 6.42 3.59
N VAL A 53 4.43 5.96 2.35
CA VAL A 53 5.24 6.37 1.20
C VAL A 53 4.37 6.69 -0.01
N ASP A 54 4.78 7.72 -0.75
CA ASP A 54 4.33 7.90 -2.13
C ASP A 54 5.23 7.05 -3.02
N VAL A 55 4.60 6.35 -3.96
CA VAL A 55 5.29 5.55 -4.94
C VAL A 55 4.95 6.00 -6.35
N ARG A 56 5.84 5.68 -7.29
CA ARG A 56 5.63 5.92 -8.71
C ARG A 56 6.04 4.68 -9.49
N VAL A 57 5.24 4.31 -10.48
CA VAL A 57 5.58 3.24 -11.41
C VAL A 57 6.32 3.81 -12.61
N ARG A 58 7.51 3.28 -12.90
CA ARG A 58 8.28 3.67 -14.10
C ARG A 58 7.67 3.10 -15.37
N GLU A 59 7.49 3.94 -16.38
CA GLU A 59 7.07 3.52 -17.72
C GLU A 59 8.13 2.66 -18.43
N PRO A 60 7.71 1.76 -19.35
CA PRO A 60 6.32 1.35 -19.60
C PRO A 60 5.84 0.32 -18.55
N ALA A 61 4.60 0.46 -18.08
CA ALA A 61 3.91 -0.55 -17.28
C ALA A 61 2.40 -0.50 -17.57
N PRO A 62 1.72 -1.65 -17.74
CA PRO A 62 0.29 -1.66 -18.01
C PRO A 62 -0.49 -1.15 -16.79
N PRO A 63 -1.36 -0.12 -16.95
CA PRO A 63 -2.21 0.33 -15.87
C PRO A 63 -3.35 -0.68 -15.63
N ALA A 64 -3.78 -0.81 -14.38
CA ALA A 64 -4.97 -1.57 -14.02
C ALA A 64 -6.24 -0.87 -14.57
N ALA A 65 -6.80 -1.40 -15.64
CA ALA A 65 -7.88 -0.73 -16.38
C ALA A 65 -9.15 -0.47 -15.56
N ALA A 66 -9.43 -1.34 -14.59
CA ALA A 66 -10.59 -1.24 -13.70
C ALA A 66 -10.47 -0.10 -12.66
N LEU A 67 -9.26 0.41 -12.42
CA LEU A 67 -8.98 1.42 -11.41
C LEU A 67 -8.67 2.75 -12.08
N ARG A 68 -9.70 3.59 -12.25
CA ARG A 68 -9.58 4.94 -12.83
C ARG A 68 -9.57 6.01 -11.74
N GLY A 69 -8.88 7.12 -12.00
CA GLY A 69 -8.72 8.22 -11.06
C GLY A 69 -7.85 7.87 -9.86
N THR A 70 -7.81 8.78 -8.89
CA THR A 70 -7.10 8.58 -7.62
C THR A 70 -8.01 7.93 -6.60
N ARG A 71 -7.67 6.71 -6.15
CA ARG A 71 -8.48 5.96 -5.18
C ARG A 71 -7.64 4.91 -4.45
N PRO A 72 -8.02 4.52 -3.22
CA PRO A 72 -7.43 3.35 -2.60
C PRO A 72 -8.00 2.07 -3.23
N LEU A 73 -7.26 0.98 -3.08
CA LEU A 73 -7.71 -0.35 -3.49
C LEU A 73 -8.99 -0.77 -2.75
N PRO A 74 -9.86 -1.56 -3.40
CA PRO A 74 -11.07 -2.11 -2.75
C PRO A 74 -10.71 -3.31 -1.85
N VAL A 75 -9.72 -3.16 -0.97
CA VAL A 75 -9.25 -4.19 -0.04
C VAL A 75 -9.04 -3.57 1.33
N ASP A 76 -9.70 -4.13 2.35
CA ASP A 76 -9.48 -3.74 3.74
C ASP A 76 -8.30 -4.52 4.33
N ALA A 77 -7.09 -3.96 4.29
CA ALA A 77 -5.91 -4.61 4.84
C ALA A 77 -5.73 -4.27 6.33
N MET A 78 -6.52 -4.92 7.19
CA MET A 78 -6.50 -4.69 8.64
C MET A 78 -5.22 -5.24 9.27
N VAL A 79 -4.64 -4.50 10.20
CA VAL A 79 -3.43 -4.84 10.94
C VAL A 79 -3.77 -5.14 12.40
N PHE A 80 -3.25 -6.26 12.89
CA PHE A 80 -3.42 -6.73 14.26
C PHE A 80 -2.07 -6.90 14.96
N ASP A 81 -2.04 -6.72 16.27
CA ASP A 81 -0.85 -7.00 17.08
C ASP A 81 -0.69 -8.51 17.40
N GLU A 82 0.24 -8.85 18.29
CA GLU A 82 0.49 -10.24 18.71
C GLU A 82 -0.63 -10.83 19.57
N ALA A 83 -1.36 -9.98 20.31
CA ALA A 83 -2.53 -10.39 21.07
C ALA A 83 -3.76 -10.56 20.16
N GLY A 84 -3.67 -10.13 18.90
CA GLY A 84 -4.76 -10.16 17.94
C GLY A 84 -5.69 -8.95 18.05
N GLU A 85 -5.26 -7.89 18.72
CA GLU A 85 -5.98 -6.63 18.83
C GLU A 85 -5.78 -5.77 17.57
N TYR A 86 -6.83 -5.07 17.14
CA TYR A 86 -6.77 -4.20 15.97
C TYR A 86 -5.95 -2.95 16.27
N VAL A 87 -4.93 -2.69 15.45
CA VAL A 87 -4.02 -1.54 15.65
C VAL A 87 -3.99 -0.57 14.47
N GLY A 88 -4.69 -0.88 13.38
CA GLY A 88 -4.80 -0.01 12.22
C GLY A 88 -5.07 -0.76 10.92
N GLU A 89 -4.89 -0.08 9.80
CA GLU A 89 -5.05 -0.63 8.46
C GLU A 89 -3.97 -0.11 7.51
N LEU A 90 -3.74 -0.87 6.43
CA LEU A 90 -2.90 -0.47 5.31
C LEU A 90 -3.78 -0.08 4.13
N LEU A 91 -3.56 1.11 3.58
CA LEU A 91 -4.21 1.56 2.36
C LEU A 91 -3.18 1.56 1.23
N VAL A 92 -3.53 0.97 0.10
CA VAL A 92 -2.74 1.08 -1.12
C VAL A 92 -3.48 2.00 -2.06
N TRP A 93 -2.82 3.07 -2.48
CA TRP A 93 -3.37 4.09 -3.35
C TRP A 93 -2.98 3.83 -4.79
N THR A 94 -3.92 4.09 -5.70
CA THR A 94 -3.69 4.07 -7.13
C THR A 94 -4.06 5.41 -7.74
N GLU A 95 -3.37 5.77 -8.81
CA GLU A 95 -3.69 6.90 -9.68
C GLU A 95 -3.73 6.39 -11.11
N ASP A 96 -4.91 6.45 -11.73
CA ASP A 96 -5.18 5.98 -13.10
C ASP A 96 -4.66 4.56 -13.39
N GLY A 97 -4.73 3.69 -12.38
CA GLY A 97 -4.38 2.28 -12.48
C GLY A 97 -2.90 1.99 -12.28
N ALA A 98 -2.09 2.98 -11.89
CA ALA A 98 -0.73 2.80 -11.40
C ALA A 98 -0.68 2.85 -9.87
N LEU A 99 0.22 2.08 -9.25
CA LEU A 99 0.53 2.24 -7.82
C LEU A 99 1.02 3.67 -7.54
N ALA A 100 0.40 4.32 -6.56
CA ALA A 100 0.65 5.73 -6.21
C ALA A 100 1.04 5.93 -4.74
N GLY A 101 0.64 5.04 -3.83
CA GLY A 101 1.06 5.14 -2.44
C GLY A 101 0.82 3.88 -1.61
N LEU A 102 1.55 3.77 -0.50
CA LEU A 102 1.33 2.82 0.58
C LEU A 102 1.21 3.61 1.87
N GLU A 103 0.06 3.54 2.51
CA GLU A 103 -0.25 4.23 3.75
C GLU A 103 -0.48 3.21 4.85
N TYR A 104 0.08 3.48 6.04
CA TYR A 104 -0.32 2.83 7.28
C TYR A 104 -1.11 3.83 8.13
N ALA A 105 -2.42 3.63 8.23
CA ALA A 105 -3.30 4.34 9.15
C ALA A 105 -3.38 3.54 10.46
N TRP A 106 -2.89 4.09 11.57
CA TRP A 106 -2.89 3.43 12.87
C TRP A 106 -3.88 4.08 13.85
N VAL A 107 -4.32 3.34 14.86
CA VAL A 107 -5.23 3.83 15.91
C VAL A 107 -4.60 3.85 17.30
N THR A 108 -3.35 3.42 17.42
CA THR A 108 -2.57 3.44 18.66
C THR A 108 -2.03 4.83 19.00
N ASP A 109 -1.62 5.04 20.25
CA ASP A 109 -1.00 6.30 20.67
C ASP A 109 0.38 6.53 20.03
N GLU A 110 1.11 5.44 19.78
CA GLU A 110 2.43 5.49 19.15
C GLU A 110 2.35 5.22 17.65
N MET A 111 3.02 6.08 16.86
CA MET A 111 3.16 5.89 15.42
C MET A 111 4.06 4.68 15.12
N PRO A 112 3.65 3.77 14.21
CA PRO A 112 4.49 2.66 13.80
C PRO A 112 5.76 3.16 13.10
N LEU A 113 6.91 2.62 13.52
CA LEU A 113 8.22 2.94 12.94
C LEU A 113 8.66 1.92 11.88
N THR A 114 7.89 0.85 11.70
CA THR A 114 8.12 -0.22 10.73
C THR A 114 6.78 -0.70 10.18
N LEU A 115 6.75 -1.13 8.91
CA LEU A 115 5.60 -1.84 8.36
C LEU A 115 5.40 -3.18 9.10
N PRO A 116 4.14 -3.63 9.29
CA PRO A 116 3.88 -4.90 9.96
C PRO A 116 4.33 -6.08 9.08
N PRO A 117 4.75 -7.20 9.67
CA PRO A 117 4.92 -8.43 8.91
C PRO A 117 3.57 -8.87 8.33
N VAL A 118 3.58 -9.53 7.16
CA VAL A 118 2.34 -9.94 6.47
C VAL A 118 1.45 -10.88 7.29
N THR A 119 2.01 -11.61 8.25
CA THR A 119 1.26 -12.46 9.20
C THR A 119 0.35 -11.66 10.15
N ARG A 120 0.60 -10.36 10.32
CA ARG A 120 -0.22 -9.43 11.10
C ARG A 120 -1.25 -8.68 10.25
N ILE A 121 -1.26 -8.91 8.94
CA ILE A 121 -2.18 -8.27 7.99
C ILE A 121 -3.23 -9.29 7.58
N ARG A 122 -4.50 -8.92 7.77
CA ARG A 122 -5.65 -9.70 7.31
C ARG A 122 -6.36 -8.91 6.20
N PRO A 123 -6.10 -9.22 4.92
CA PRO A 123 -6.84 -8.64 3.82
C PRO A 123 -8.31 -9.08 3.90
N GLY A 124 -9.22 -8.12 3.83
CA GLY A 124 -10.65 -8.36 3.65
C GLY A 124 -10.93 -9.07 2.32
N ALA A 125 -12.16 -9.57 2.17
CA ALA A 125 -12.63 -10.06 0.89
C ALA A 125 -12.60 -8.93 -0.16
N PRO A 126 -12.42 -9.26 -1.45
CA PRO A 126 -12.57 -8.27 -2.52
C PRO A 126 -13.85 -7.46 -2.36
N ASP A 127 -13.77 -6.15 -2.55
CA ASP A 127 -14.90 -5.22 -2.50
C ASP A 127 -15.60 -5.12 -1.12
N SER A 128 -14.96 -5.60 -0.05
CA SER A 128 -15.46 -5.40 1.33
C SER A 128 -15.40 -3.94 1.77
N ARG A 129 -14.49 -3.16 1.16
CA ARG A 129 -14.29 -1.74 1.46
C ARG A 129 -15.46 -0.93 0.91
N GLN A 130 -16.40 -0.59 1.78
CA GLN A 130 -17.50 0.33 1.47
C GLN A 130 -17.00 1.77 1.66
N PHE A 131 -17.03 2.57 0.59
CA PHE A 131 -16.74 4.00 0.60
C PHE A 131 -17.96 4.82 1.03
#